data_AF-A0A936MSN4-F1
#
_entry.id   AF-A0A936MSN4-F1
#
_cell.length_a   1.000
_cell.length_b   1.000
_cell.length_c   1.000
_cell.angle_alpha   90.00
_cell.angle_beta   90.00
_cell.angle_gamma   90.00
#
_symmetry.space_group_name_H-M   'P 1'
#
loop_
_entity.id
_entity.type
_entity.pdbx_description
1 polymer ?
#
loop_
_entity_poly.entity_id
_entity_poly.type
_entity_poly.pdbx_seq_one_letter_code
_entity_poly.pdbx_strand_id
1 'polypeptide(L)'
;MVKEIEVFATPVARDARYVYNVAGATPLLEWPAAYGNMVAAPPKQLGAPRWFAPNARYLFEESAQRRTVSAGRAMGAELDMPRERTPQTILALASDEDEKRRIIALHAEWDLPKTRHIGEWLGRAAEQPGIAALLERRLRRYPRDMTALRVEQDQAEGEVRKALCEKTRARSTNNPEDLDWRYLAIRCEKDDAKGGRAFVDEYGKHPYHPYIANAAGYELLRVKKYDEAMTAFEVAAGELPLSDGANLHIARILRVMGKGDDREKLQKLAEESSFLSVLLAFETGEGMNESGRAYSQLAKGELVQAIATARLHPKALSMILPLAAASDGATREMIEEALRPSEEREASHAIWSTIALSEREGRPHESLDAVARKMAKDADKLFPFAKLDFLKKGRAVVEPAMAKLGGDQQAQACTMAIVRSAEHAPPWCREYAKAYLFVGERPYFR
;
A
#
# COMPACT_ATOMS: atom_id res chain seq x y z
N MET A 1 -10.70 33.42 -4.10
CA MET A 1 -10.75 33.31 -2.62
C MET A 1 -9.40 32.76 -2.18
N VAL A 2 -8.54 33.60 -1.60
CA VAL A 2 -7.26 33.15 -1.03
C VAL A 2 -7.61 32.26 0.16
N LYS A 3 -7.21 30.99 0.12
CA LYS A 3 -7.53 30.01 1.18
C LYS A 3 -6.33 29.94 2.11
N GLU A 4 -6.49 30.49 3.31
CA GLU A 4 -5.49 30.51 4.37
C GLU A 4 -5.33 29.11 4.96
N ILE A 5 -4.09 28.57 4.97
CA ILE A 5 -3.78 27.25 5.53
C ILE A 5 -3.69 27.33 7.06
N GLU A 6 -3.02 28.36 7.57
CA GLU A 6 -2.92 28.66 8.99
C GLU A 6 -2.51 30.13 9.22
N VAL A 7 -2.77 30.61 10.44
CA VAL A 7 -2.20 31.85 11.00
C VAL A 7 -1.59 31.55 12.36
N PHE A 8 -0.39 32.06 12.60
CA PHE A 8 0.32 31.95 13.87
C PHE A 8 1.20 33.17 14.12
N ALA A 9 1.59 33.37 15.38
CA ALA A 9 2.56 34.38 15.79
C ALA A 9 3.75 33.67 16.46
N THR A 10 4.96 34.16 16.21
CA THR A 10 6.19 33.60 16.81
C THR A 10 7.23 34.70 17.02
N PRO A 11 8.03 34.65 18.11
CA PRO A 11 9.15 35.56 18.29
C PRO A 11 10.21 35.38 17.19
N VAL A 12 10.80 36.49 16.73
CA VAL A 12 11.90 36.50 15.77
C VAL A 12 13.07 37.33 16.30
N ALA A 13 14.27 36.75 16.30
CA ALA A 13 15.54 37.45 16.42
C ALA A 13 15.89 38.16 15.10
N ARG A 14 16.47 39.37 15.19
CA ARG A 14 16.77 40.24 14.04
C ARG A 14 17.78 39.67 13.04
N ASP A 15 18.75 38.88 13.51
CA ASP A 15 19.90 38.46 12.69
C ASP A 15 19.87 36.96 12.32
N ALA A 16 18.71 36.32 12.41
CA ALA A 16 18.53 34.90 12.09
C ALA A 16 17.79 34.70 10.77
N ARG A 17 18.15 33.62 10.05
CA ARG A 17 17.36 33.10 8.92
C ARG A 17 16.33 32.13 9.45
N TYR A 18 15.10 32.18 8.94
CA TYR A 18 14.02 31.30 9.34
C TYR A 18 13.49 30.50 8.17
N VAL A 19 13.05 29.29 8.48
CA VAL A 19 12.32 28.43 7.56
C VAL A 19 10.91 28.27 8.09
N TYR A 20 9.95 28.51 7.20
CA TYR A 20 8.55 28.19 7.41
C TYR A 20 8.22 26.89 6.71
N ASN A 21 7.93 25.87 7.51
CA ASN A 21 7.39 24.61 7.03
C ASN A 21 5.87 24.72 7.10
N VAL A 22 5.21 24.82 5.95
CA VAL A 22 3.77 25.10 5.85
C VAL A 22 2.97 24.18 6.78
N ALA A 23 2.37 24.72 7.84
CA ALA A 23 1.66 23.98 8.89
C ALA A 23 2.45 22.89 9.64
N GLY A 24 3.77 22.78 9.40
CA GLY A 24 4.56 21.63 9.85
C GLY A 24 4.15 20.35 9.11
N ALA A 25 3.86 20.42 7.81
CA ALA A 25 3.38 19.30 7.01
C ALA A 25 4.49 18.32 6.60
N THR A 26 5.76 18.72 6.60
CA THR A 26 6.85 17.86 6.10
C THR A 26 7.95 17.71 7.13
N PRO A 27 8.39 16.49 7.48
CA PRO A 27 9.59 16.30 8.28
C PRO A 27 10.84 16.78 7.54
N LEU A 28 11.77 17.38 8.29
CA LEU A 28 12.98 17.98 7.77
C LEU A 28 14.21 17.21 8.24
N LEU A 29 15.22 17.16 7.37
CA LEU A 29 16.49 16.51 7.63
C LEU A 29 17.63 17.52 7.57
N GLU A 30 18.55 17.43 8.51
CA GLU A 30 19.80 18.17 8.49
C GLU A 30 20.96 17.21 8.22
N TRP A 31 21.61 17.36 7.07
CA TRP A 31 22.76 16.57 6.68
C TRP A 31 24.05 17.27 7.12
N PRO A 32 24.91 16.61 7.91
CA PRO A 32 26.24 17.14 8.20
C PRO A 32 27.14 16.96 6.97
N ALA A 33 27.74 18.03 6.44
CA ALA A 33 28.67 17.93 5.33
C ALA A 33 30.00 17.32 5.79
N ALA A 34 30.42 16.25 5.12
CA ALA A 34 31.77 15.72 5.24
C ALA A 34 32.62 16.16 4.04
N TYR A 35 33.81 16.70 4.33
CA TYR A 35 34.78 17.10 3.33
C TYR A 35 36.01 16.18 3.40
N GLY A 36 36.51 15.74 2.24
CA GLY A 36 37.68 14.86 2.13
C GLY A 36 37.36 13.39 2.48
N ASN A 37 38.31 12.69 3.10
CA ASN A 37 38.20 11.25 3.42
C ASN A 37 37.43 10.97 4.73
N MET A 38 36.66 11.92 5.25
CA MET A 38 35.85 11.71 6.45
C MET A 38 34.53 11.03 6.10
N VAL A 39 34.14 10.04 6.90
CA VAL A 39 32.82 9.43 6.83
C VAL A 39 31.78 10.45 7.28
N ALA A 40 30.77 10.72 6.46
CA ALA A 40 29.67 11.59 6.83
C ALA A 40 28.90 11.00 8.02
N ALA A 41 28.64 11.83 9.02
CA ALA A 41 27.71 11.46 10.09
C ALA A 41 26.29 11.27 9.52
N PRO A 42 25.46 10.41 10.13
CA PRO A 42 24.09 10.22 9.67
C PRO A 42 23.30 11.54 9.74
N PRO A 43 22.29 11.72 8.87
CA PRO A 43 21.44 12.91 8.92
C PRO A 43 20.72 13.01 10.26
N LYS A 44 20.62 14.22 10.77
CA LYS A 44 19.82 14.53 11.94
C LYS A 44 18.37 14.74 11.52
N GLN A 45 17.47 13.93 12.07
CA GLN A 45 16.03 14.12 11.91
C GLN A 45 15.58 15.29 12.79
N LEU A 46 14.94 16.29 12.18
CA LEU A 46 14.45 17.47 12.89
C LEU A 46 12.94 17.40 13.23
N GLY A 47 12.25 16.35 12.79
CA GLY A 47 10.79 16.30 12.83
C GLY A 47 10.17 17.28 11.84
N ALA A 48 8.93 17.69 12.06
CA ALA A 48 8.21 18.66 11.22
C ALA A 48 7.98 20.00 11.97
N PRO A 49 9.04 20.74 12.33
CA PRO A 49 8.90 22.01 13.02
C PRO A 49 8.20 23.02 12.11
N ARG A 50 7.18 23.71 12.61
CA ARG A 50 6.41 24.72 11.85
C ARG A 50 7.27 25.93 11.47
N TRP A 51 8.03 26.43 12.43
CA TRP A 51 8.88 27.60 12.28
C TRP A 51 10.17 27.38 13.05
N PHE A 52 11.32 27.53 12.41
CA PHE A 52 12.60 27.36 13.08
C PHE A 52 13.71 28.13 12.38
N ALA A 53 14.78 28.40 13.12
CA ALA A 53 16.01 28.99 12.60
C ALA A 53 17.02 27.87 12.34
N PRO A 54 17.23 27.43 11.08
CA PRO A 54 18.22 26.41 10.78
C PRO A 54 19.64 26.93 11.04
N ASN A 55 20.51 26.05 11.55
CA ASN A 55 21.96 26.29 11.56
C ASN A 55 22.61 25.86 10.23
N ALA A 56 21.83 25.26 9.33
CA ALA A 56 22.26 24.84 8.00
C ALA A 56 22.72 26.02 7.14
N ARG A 57 23.85 25.83 6.45
CA ARG A 57 24.42 26.83 5.54
C ARG A 57 23.62 26.87 4.23
N TYR A 58 23.24 25.69 3.74
CA TYR A 58 22.48 25.48 2.50
C TYR A 58 21.06 25.01 2.85
N LEU A 59 20.06 25.60 2.21
CA LEU A 59 18.65 25.31 2.49
C LEU A 59 17.98 24.84 1.19
N PHE A 60 17.54 23.58 1.16
CA PHE A 60 16.75 22.99 0.07
C PHE A 60 17.40 23.03 -1.32
N GLU A 61 18.73 23.14 -1.36
CA GLU A 61 19.54 23.02 -2.58
C GLU A 61 19.92 21.55 -2.72
N GLU A 62 19.78 20.96 -3.91
CA GLU A 62 20.38 19.66 -4.20
C GLU A 62 21.90 19.83 -4.08
N SER A 63 22.55 19.35 -3.02
CA SER A 63 24.01 19.28 -3.07
C SER A 63 24.38 18.23 -4.11
N ALA A 64 24.76 18.73 -5.29
CA ALA A 64 25.58 17.97 -6.20
C ALA A 64 26.68 17.33 -5.33
N GLN A 65 26.87 16.03 -5.48
CA GLN A 65 28.00 15.27 -4.94
C GLN A 65 29.39 15.81 -5.43
N ARG A 66 29.53 17.10 -5.79
CA ARG A 66 30.62 17.68 -6.58
C ARG A 66 30.86 19.16 -6.31
N ARG A 67 31.21 19.52 -5.08
CA ARG A 67 32.14 20.65 -4.87
C ARG A 67 33.29 20.19 -4.00
N THR A 68 34.37 19.78 -4.66
CA THR A 68 35.72 19.75 -4.09
C THR A 68 36.05 21.17 -3.62
N VAL A 69 35.85 21.44 -2.33
CA VAL A 69 36.34 22.69 -1.74
C VAL A 69 37.78 22.42 -1.32
N SER A 70 38.70 23.17 -1.95
CA SER A 70 40.10 23.22 -1.58
C SER A 70 40.25 23.54 -0.08
N ALA A 71 41.09 22.74 0.57
CA ALA A 71 41.62 22.89 1.93
C ALA A 71 41.18 24.15 2.70
N GLY A 72 40.26 23.99 3.66
CA GLY A 72 39.96 25.03 4.63
C GLY A 72 38.66 24.78 5.40
N ARG A 73 38.77 24.60 6.72
CA ARG A 73 37.70 24.37 7.69
C ARG A 73 36.37 25.08 7.36
N ALA A 74 35.37 24.32 6.92
CA ALA A 74 33.97 24.65 7.13
C ALA A 74 33.18 23.35 7.20
N MET A 75 32.55 23.04 8.33
CA MET A 75 31.46 22.07 8.38
C MET A 75 30.21 22.83 7.92
N GLY A 76 29.60 22.44 6.80
CA GLY A 76 28.29 22.94 6.40
C GLY A 76 27.23 21.95 6.86
N ALA A 77 26.04 22.42 7.25
CA ALA A 77 24.85 21.57 7.32
C ALA A 77 23.92 21.93 6.16
N GLU A 78 23.25 20.94 5.59
CA GLU A 78 22.28 21.09 4.50
C GLU A 78 20.90 20.67 4.99
N LEU A 79 19.92 21.54 4.80
CA LEU A 79 18.52 21.24 5.12
C LEU A 79 17.84 20.66 3.88
N ASP A 80 17.32 19.45 4.00
CA ASP A 80 16.64 18.73 2.93
C ASP A 80 15.18 18.41 3.30
N MET A 81 14.35 18.26 2.27
CA MET A 81 12.98 17.76 2.39
C MET A 81 12.80 16.54 1.47
N PRO A 82 12.08 15.50 1.89
CA PRO A 82 11.80 14.36 1.03
C PRO A 82 10.89 14.79 -0.14
N ARG A 83 11.46 15.16 -1.28
CA ARG A 83 10.70 15.50 -2.49
C ARG A 83 10.11 14.23 -3.10
N GLU A 84 8.85 14.29 -3.51
CA GLU A 84 8.14 13.22 -4.24
C GLU A 84 8.19 11.83 -3.58
N ARG A 85 8.23 11.79 -2.25
CA ARG A 85 8.24 10.53 -1.51
C ARG A 85 6.85 10.05 -1.15
N THR A 86 6.74 8.74 -0.98
CA THR A 86 5.51 8.10 -0.49
C THR A 86 5.16 8.61 0.91
N PRO A 87 3.87 8.70 1.27
CA PRO A 87 3.42 9.00 2.62
C PRO A 87 4.10 8.14 3.68
N GLN A 88 4.29 6.84 3.43
CA GLN A 88 5.05 5.96 4.33
C GLN A 88 6.47 6.47 4.61
N THR A 89 7.19 6.93 3.58
CA THR A 89 8.56 7.43 3.75
C THR A 89 8.58 8.77 4.48
N ILE A 90 7.60 9.63 4.22
CA ILE A 90 7.44 10.91 4.95
C ILE A 90 7.18 10.62 6.43
N LEU A 91 6.23 9.74 6.75
CA LEU A 91 5.85 9.41 8.11
C LEU A 91 6.95 8.67 8.89
N ALA A 92 7.84 7.95 8.20
CA ALA A 92 8.99 7.30 8.83
C ALA A 92 10.01 8.32 9.40
N LEU A 93 9.94 9.59 8.99
CA LEU A 93 10.81 10.68 9.45
C LEU A 93 10.15 11.56 10.52
N ALA A 94 8.88 11.32 10.83
CA ALA A 94 8.19 12.01 11.91
C ALA A 94 8.72 11.54 13.28
N SER A 95 8.77 12.48 14.23
CA SER A 95 9.38 12.28 15.54
C SER A 95 8.55 11.37 16.45
N ASP A 96 7.22 11.44 16.33
CA ASP A 96 6.26 10.72 17.16
C ASP A 96 4.90 10.55 16.45
N GLU A 97 3.98 9.84 17.10
CA GLU A 97 2.63 9.56 16.55
C GLU A 97 1.73 10.80 16.46
N ASP A 98 1.92 11.81 17.32
CA ASP A 98 1.15 13.05 17.25
C ASP A 98 1.54 13.87 16.02
N GLU A 99 2.83 13.94 15.74
CA GLU A 99 3.37 14.54 14.52
C GLU A 99 2.90 13.78 13.27
N LYS A 100 2.90 12.44 13.27
CA LYS A 100 2.35 11.65 12.16
C LYS A 100 0.88 11.95 11.92
N ARG A 101 0.05 11.97 12.97
CA ARG A 101 -1.38 12.30 12.86
C ARG A 101 -1.60 13.68 12.27
N ARG A 102 -0.83 14.68 12.74
CA ARG A 102 -0.87 16.04 12.20
C ARG A 102 -0.50 16.09 10.71
N ILE A 103 0.61 15.47 10.32
CA ILE A 103 1.07 15.40 8.92
C ILE A 103 0.00 14.76 8.03
N ILE A 104 -0.57 13.62 8.45
CA ILE A 104 -1.64 12.93 7.71
C ILE A 104 -2.85 13.85 7.51
N ALA A 105 -3.31 14.51 8.58
CA ALA A 105 -4.48 15.40 8.50
C ALA A 105 -4.22 16.59 7.57
N LEU A 106 -3.01 17.17 7.59
CA LEU A 106 -2.64 18.29 6.73
C LEU A 106 -2.64 17.90 5.25
N HIS A 107 -1.97 16.81 4.89
CA HIS A 107 -1.97 16.33 3.50
C HIS A 107 -3.38 15.92 3.05
N ALA A 108 -4.11 15.18 3.88
CA ALA A 108 -5.49 14.78 3.58
C ALA A 108 -6.41 15.98 3.37
N GLU A 109 -6.22 17.10 4.07
CA GLU A 109 -7.06 18.29 3.92
C GLU A 109 -6.63 19.22 2.77
N TRP A 110 -5.33 19.35 2.53
CA TRP A 110 -4.77 20.43 1.70
C TRP A 110 -4.14 19.98 0.38
N ASP A 111 -3.71 18.73 0.24
CA ASP A 111 -3.18 18.24 -1.03
C ASP A 111 -4.25 18.28 -2.12
N LEU A 112 -3.85 18.59 -3.36
CA LEU A 112 -4.79 18.67 -4.48
C LEU A 112 -5.39 17.28 -4.80
N PRO A 113 -6.67 17.21 -5.22
CA PRO A 113 -7.36 15.95 -5.52
C PRO A 113 -6.69 15.02 -6.55
N LYS A 114 -5.82 15.57 -7.42
CA LYS A 114 -5.14 14.83 -8.49
C LYS A 114 -3.66 14.56 -8.22
N THR A 115 -3.24 14.62 -6.97
CA THR A 115 -1.87 14.22 -6.60
C THR A 115 -1.78 12.71 -6.47
N ARG A 116 -0.62 12.14 -6.81
CA ARG A 116 -0.38 10.68 -6.83
C ARG A 116 -0.77 9.98 -5.51
N HIS A 117 -0.46 10.61 -4.37
CA HIS A 117 -0.57 9.99 -3.05
C HIS A 117 -1.81 10.39 -2.25
N ILE A 118 -2.75 11.15 -2.84
CA ILE A 118 -3.93 11.63 -2.10
C ILE A 118 -4.80 10.49 -1.54
N GLY A 119 -4.89 9.37 -2.28
CA GLY A 119 -5.60 8.18 -1.82
C GLY A 119 -5.02 7.57 -0.56
N GLU A 120 -3.69 7.49 -0.47
CA GLU A 120 -3.02 6.97 0.73
C GLU A 120 -3.16 7.93 1.92
N TRP A 121 -3.04 9.24 1.70
CA TRP A 121 -3.26 10.22 2.77
C TRP A 121 -4.68 10.17 3.33
N LEU A 122 -5.69 10.13 2.47
CA LEU A 122 -7.09 10.02 2.90
C LEU A 122 -7.40 8.66 3.54
N GLY A 123 -6.79 7.57 3.05
CA GLY A 123 -6.90 6.24 3.66
C GLY A 123 -6.36 6.23 5.10
N ARG A 124 -5.18 6.79 5.32
CA ARG A 124 -4.60 6.93 6.66
C ARG A 124 -5.40 7.88 7.56
N ALA A 125 -5.94 8.96 7.00
CA ALA A 125 -6.80 9.87 7.75
C ALA A 125 -8.11 9.19 8.19
N ALA A 126 -8.62 8.24 7.40
CA ALA A 126 -9.83 7.49 7.72
C ALA A 126 -9.65 6.52 8.90
N GLU A 127 -8.42 6.15 9.24
CA GLU A 127 -8.10 5.38 10.45
C GLU A 127 -8.07 6.25 11.71
N GLN A 128 -8.17 7.57 11.57
CA GLN A 128 -8.07 8.52 12.67
C GLN A 128 -9.44 9.07 13.11
N PRO A 129 -9.60 9.41 14.40
CA PRO A 129 -10.76 10.16 14.86
C PRO A 129 -10.92 11.48 14.10
N GLY A 130 -12.15 11.88 13.80
CA GLY A 130 -12.45 13.19 13.20
C GLY A 130 -12.42 13.24 11.67
N ILE A 131 -12.25 12.10 10.99
CA ILE A 131 -12.28 12.02 9.52
C ILE A 131 -13.53 12.67 8.90
N ALA A 132 -14.71 12.52 9.50
CA ALA A 132 -15.94 13.11 8.98
C ALA A 132 -15.85 14.64 8.84
N ALA A 133 -15.32 15.33 9.86
CA ALA A 133 -15.13 16.79 9.83
C ALA A 133 -14.05 17.21 8.83
N LEU A 134 -12.99 16.41 8.68
CA LEU A 134 -11.94 16.64 7.68
C LEU A 134 -12.52 16.53 6.27
N LEU A 135 -13.26 15.46 5.97
CA LEU A 135 -13.91 15.26 4.67
C LEU A 135 -14.90 16.38 4.36
N GLU A 136 -15.67 16.85 5.35
CA GLU A 136 -16.58 17.99 5.14
C GLU A 136 -15.83 19.25 4.69
N ARG A 137 -14.72 19.61 5.37
CA ARG A 137 -13.89 20.75 4.99
C ARG A 137 -13.26 20.56 3.62
N ARG A 138 -12.74 19.36 3.33
CA ARG A 138 -12.14 19.02 2.04
C ARG A 138 -13.16 19.09 0.91
N LEU A 139 -14.33 18.47 1.06
CA LEU A 139 -15.37 18.45 0.03
C LEU A 139 -16.04 19.81 -0.16
N ARG A 140 -16.04 20.67 0.86
CA ARG A 140 -16.38 22.10 0.68
C ARG A 140 -15.34 22.82 -0.18
N ARG A 141 -14.06 22.46 -0.03
CA ARG A 141 -12.93 23.05 -0.79
C ARG A 141 -12.84 22.50 -2.21
N TYR A 142 -13.06 21.21 -2.39
CA TYR A 142 -12.97 20.42 -3.61
C TYR A 142 -14.22 19.53 -3.78
N PRO A 143 -15.37 20.10 -4.21
CA PRO A 143 -16.64 19.38 -4.27
C PRO A 143 -16.68 18.19 -5.24
N ARG A 144 -15.69 18.10 -6.13
CA ARG A 144 -15.52 17.04 -7.14
C ARG A 144 -14.30 16.16 -6.86
N ASP A 145 -13.77 16.17 -5.65
CA ASP A 145 -12.70 15.27 -5.28
C ASP A 145 -13.22 13.83 -5.19
N MET A 146 -12.97 13.06 -6.25
CA MET A 146 -13.42 11.67 -6.34
C MET A 146 -12.82 10.76 -5.29
N THR A 147 -11.57 11.01 -4.87
CA THR A 147 -10.94 10.22 -3.83
C THR A 147 -11.61 10.48 -2.48
N ALA A 148 -11.86 11.75 -2.15
CA ALA A 148 -12.55 12.13 -0.91
C ALA A 148 -14.02 11.66 -0.88
N LEU A 149 -14.74 11.76 -2.01
CA LEU A 149 -16.11 11.26 -2.14
C LEU A 149 -16.19 9.73 -1.95
N ARG A 150 -15.19 8.98 -2.44
CA ARG A 150 -15.09 7.53 -2.19
C ARG A 150 -14.88 7.24 -0.71
N VAL A 151 -13.96 7.94 -0.06
CA VAL A 151 -13.71 7.75 1.39
C VAL A 151 -14.95 8.13 2.21
N GLU A 152 -15.68 9.18 1.85
CA GLU A 152 -16.97 9.51 2.49
C GLU A 152 -17.98 8.36 2.37
N GLN A 153 -18.09 7.73 1.19
CA GLN A 153 -18.93 6.53 1.03
C GLN A 153 -18.44 5.36 1.88
N ASP A 154 -17.13 5.10 1.89
CA ASP A 154 -16.54 3.96 2.57
C ASP A 154 -16.65 4.06 4.11
N GLN A 155 -16.64 5.29 4.65
CA GLN A 155 -16.83 5.58 6.08
C GLN A 155 -18.31 5.65 6.51
N ALA A 156 -19.23 5.84 5.57
CA ALA A 156 -20.65 5.93 5.89
C ALA A 156 -21.26 4.55 6.17
N GLU A 157 -22.02 4.44 7.25
CA GLU A 157 -22.75 3.24 7.65
C GLU A 157 -24.24 3.52 7.93
N GLY A 158 -25.05 2.46 8.03
CA GLY A 158 -26.46 2.55 8.40
C GLY A 158 -27.28 3.56 7.59
N GLU A 159 -28.06 4.39 8.30
CA GLU A 159 -28.89 5.44 7.70
C GLU A 159 -28.07 6.56 7.05
N VAL A 160 -26.85 6.84 7.56
CA VAL A 160 -25.95 7.84 6.95
C VAL A 160 -25.55 7.39 5.56
N ARG A 161 -25.15 6.12 5.39
CA ARG A 161 -24.84 5.55 4.07
C ARG A 161 -26.05 5.58 3.15
N LYS A 162 -27.23 5.23 3.66
CA LYS A 162 -28.46 5.21 2.87
C LYS A 162 -28.78 6.60 2.32
N ALA A 163 -28.79 7.62 3.17
CA ALA A 163 -29.04 9.01 2.78
C ALA A 163 -27.99 9.54 1.79
N LEU A 164 -26.70 9.26 2.04
CA LEU A 164 -25.62 9.60 1.13
C LEU A 164 -25.83 8.96 -0.25
N CYS A 165 -26.18 7.68 -0.28
CA CYS A 165 -26.39 6.94 -1.52
C CYS A 165 -27.64 7.39 -2.29
N GLU A 166 -28.74 7.73 -1.61
CA GLU A 166 -29.91 8.33 -2.24
C GLU A 166 -29.57 9.67 -2.90
N LYS A 167 -28.84 10.54 -2.19
CA LYS A 167 -28.36 11.81 -2.71
C LYS A 167 -27.43 11.64 -3.92
N THR A 168 -26.49 10.69 -3.84
CA THR A 168 -25.56 10.40 -4.94
C THR A 168 -26.28 9.86 -6.17
N ARG A 169 -27.26 8.96 -6.00
CA ARG A 169 -28.09 8.47 -7.11
C ARG A 169 -28.90 9.60 -7.75
N ALA A 170 -29.55 10.43 -6.94
CA ALA A 170 -30.29 11.60 -7.45
C ALA A 170 -29.38 12.55 -8.26
N ARG A 171 -28.15 12.80 -7.80
CA ARG A 171 -27.17 13.60 -8.55
C ARG A 171 -26.80 12.97 -9.89
N SER A 172 -26.55 11.65 -9.90
CA SER A 172 -26.24 10.92 -11.13
C SER A 172 -27.42 10.94 -12.11
N THR A 173 -28.65 10.74 -11.64
CA THR A 173 -29.85 10.79 -12.48
C THR A 173 -30.07 12.19 -13.07
N ASN A 174 -29.83 13.25 -12.29
CA ASN A 174 -30.00 14.62 -12.75
C ASN A 174 -28.84 15.12 -13.64
N ASN A 175 -27.71 14.40 -13.68
CA ASN A 175 -26.53 14.76 -14.47
C ASN A 175 -25.99 13.50 -15.18
N PRO A 176 -26.72 12.93 -16.16
CA PRO A 176 -26.38 11.64 -16.75
C PRO A 176 -25.02 11.64 -17.48
N GLU A 177 -24.58 12.80 -17.98
CA GLU A 177 -23.27 12.97 -18.64
C GLU A 177 -22.10 13.02 -17.64
N ASP A 178 -22.38 13.18 -16.34
CA ASP A 178 -21.34 13.27 -15.31
C ASP A 178 -20.98 11.87 -14.78
N LEU A 179 -20.00 11.26 -15.46
CA LEU A 179 -19.57 9.88 -15.20
C LEU A 179 -18.96 9.67 -13.81
N ASP A 180 -18.48 10.72 -13.15
CA ASP A 180 -18.05 10.69 -11.75
C ASP A 180 -19.22 10.34 -10.83
N TRP A 181 -20.38 11.00 -11.01
CA TRP A 181 -21.58 10.69 -10.24
C TRP A 181 -22.16 9.34 -10.61
N ARG A 182 -22.07 8.95 -11.88
CA ARG A 182 -22.46 7.60 -12.32
C ARG A 182 -21.65 6.52 -11.61
N TYR A 183 -20.33 6.68 -11.57
CA TYR A 183 -19.44 5.80 -10.82
C TYR A 183 -19.82 5.70 -9.34
N LEU A 184 -19.98 6.83 -8.66
CA LEU A 184 -20.34 6.86 -7.24
C LEU A 184 -21.74 6.27 -6.97
N ALA A 185 -22.68 6.42 -7.90
CA ALA A 185 -24.01 5.84 -7.81
C ALA A 185 -23.97 4.30 -7.92
N ILE A 186 -23.13 3.74 -8.80
CA ILE A 186 -22.94 2.29 -8.90
C ILE A 186 -22.31 1.73 -7.61
N ARG A 187 -21.34 2.42 -7.00
CA ARG A 187 -20.73 2.03 -5.69
C ARG A 187 -21.75 1.93 -4.54
N CYS A 188 -22.92 2.54 -4.68
CA CYS A 188 -23.98 2.46 -3.69
C CYS A 188 -24.80 1.16 -3.76
N GLU A 189 -24.59 0.31 -4.76
CA GLU A 189 -25.12 -1.05 -4.79
C GLU A 189 -24.54 -1.87 -3.62
N LYS A 190 -25.40 -2.64 -2.94
CA LYS A 190 -25.02 -3.46 -1.77
C LYS A 190 -24.64 -4.88 -2.17
N ASP A 191 -25.13 -5.34 -3.31
CA ASP A 191 -24.80 -6.65 -3.86
C ASP A 191 -23.53 -6.54 -4.72
N ASP A 192 -22.41 -7.03 -4.19
CA ASP A 192 -21.09 -6.99 -4.86
C ASP A 192 -21.14 -7.55 -6.28
N ALA A 193 -21.91 -8.62 -6.51
CA ALA A 193 -22.00 -9.24 -7.84
C ALA A 193 -22.77 -8.34 -8.82
N LYS A 194 -23.85 -7.69 -8.37
CA LYS A 194 -24.60 -6.73 -9.19
C LYS A 194 -23.80 -5.45 -9.44
N GLY A 195 -23.17 -4.91 -8.40
CA GLY A 195 -22.31 -3.73 -8.51
C GLY A 195 -21.14 -3.99 -9.45
N GLY A 196 -20.50 -5.16 -9.32
CA GLY A 196 -19.41 -5.57 -10.18
C GLY A 196 -19.81 -5.69 -11.66
N ARG A 197 -20.96 -6.33 -11.93
CA ARG A 197 -21.49 -6.41 -13.30
C ARG A 197 -21.82 -5.02 -13.86
N ALA A 198 -22.42 -4.15 -13.05
CA ALA A 198 -22.74 -2.79 -13.46
C ALA A 198 -21.50 -1.98 -13.86
N PHE A 199 -20.36 -2.15 -13.17
CA PHE A 199 -19.11 -1.49 -13.58
C PHE A 199 -18.59 -1.99 -14.93
N VAL A 200 -18.63 -3.31 -15.17
CA VAL A 200 -18.21 -3.88 -16.46
C VAL A 200 -19.11 -3.39 -17.60
N ASP A 201 -20.43 -3.38 -17.39
CA ASP A 201 -21.39 -2.91 -18.40
C ASP A 201 -21.24 -1.39 -18.65
N GLU A 202 -20.94 -0.61 -17.61
CA GLU A 202 -20.70 0.83 -17.73
C GLU A 202 -19.36 1.15 -18.43
N TYR A 203 -18.31 0.39 -18.12
CA TYR A 203 -17.02 0.49 -18.80
C TYR A 203 -17.13 0.20 -20.30
N GLY A 204 -17.96 -0.78 -20.69
CA GLY A 204 -18.22 -1.07 -22.10
C GLY A 204 -18.85 0.11 -22.86
N LYS A 205 -19.54 1.02 -22.18
CA LYS A 205 -20.13 2.24 -22.77
C LYS A 205 -19.17 3.43 -22.69
N HIS A 206 -18.39 3.50 -21.62
CA HIS A 206 -17.50 4.62 -21.31
C HIS A 206 -16.07 4.12 -21.02
N PRO A 207 -15.37 3.58 -22.04
CA PRO A 207 -14.09 2.90 -21.84
C PRO A 207 -12.93 3.83 -21.49
N TYR A 208 -13.17 5.14 -21.44
CA TYR A 208 -12.16 6.16 -21.15
C TYR A 208 -12.23 6.69 -19.70
N HIS A 209 -13.26 6.33 -18.92
CA HIS A 209 -13.46 6.91 -17.60
C HIS A 209 -12.65 6.16 -16.53
N PRO A 210 -11.64 6.80 -15.87
CA PRO A 210 -10.62 6.09 -15.11
C PRO A 210 -11.15 5.36 -13.88
N TYR A 211 -12.11 5.95 -13.14
CA TYR A 211 -12.68 5.30 -11.96
C TYR A 211 -13.59 4.13 -12.30
N ILE A 212 -14.33 4.21 -13.42
CA ILE A 212 -15.19 3.13 -13.91
C ILE A 212 -14.30 1.99 -14.43
N ALA A 213 -13.28 2.33 -15.21
CA ALA A 213 -12.29 1.39 -15.71
C ALA A 213 -11.58 0.66 -14.57
N ASN A 214 -11.16 1.38 -13.52
CA ASN A 214 -10.53 0.78 -12.35
C ASN A 214 -11.44 -0.26 -11.69
N ALA A 215 -12.71 0.08 -11.42
CA ALA A 215 -13.66 -0.86 -10.80
C ALA A 215 -13.98 -2.05 -11.72
N ALA A 216 -14.16 -1.82 -13.02
CA ALA A 216 -14.34 -2.89 -14.00
C ALA A 216 -13.10 -3.80 -14.08
N GLY A 217 -11.89 -3.24 -13.98
CA GLY A 217 -10.63 -3.98 -13.96
C GLY A 217 -10.58 -5.03 -12.85
N TYR A 218 -10.99 -4.68 -11.62
CA TYR A 218 -11.06 -5.64 -10.51
C TYR A 218 -12.05 -6.78 -10.79
N GLU A 219 -13.20 -6.49 -11.41
CA GLU A 219 -14.22 -7.50 -11.73
C GLU A 219 -13.81 -8.41 -12.88
N LEU A 220 -13.23 -7.84 -13.93
CA LEU A 220 -12.66 -8.58 -15.05
C LEU A 220 -11.53 -9.48 -14.58
N LEU A 221 -10.67 -8.98 -13.69
CA LEU A 221 -9.61 -9.76 -13.05
C LEU A 221 -10.19 -10.90 -12.21
N ARG A 222 -11.24 -10.65 -11.42
CA ARG A 222 -11.93 -11.68 -10.61
C ARG A 222 -12.43 -12.84 -11.47
N VAL A 223 -12.98 -12.54 -12.65
CA VAL A 223 -13.47 -13.57 -13.60
C VAL A 223 -12.41 -14.00 -14.62
N LYS A 224 -11.13 -13.68 -14.37
CA LYS A 224 -9.95 -14.10 -15.16
C LYS A 224 -9.97 -13.64 -16.62
N LYS A 225 -10.66 -12.54 -16.93
CA LYS A 225 -10.60 -11.84 -18.23
C LYS A 225 -9.38 -10.91 -18.26
N TYR A 226 -8.19 -11.50 -18.29
CA TYR A 226 -6.93 -10.80 -18.07
C TYR A 226 -6.63 -9.68 -19.08
N ASP A 227 -6.85 -9.93 -20.38
CA ASP A 227 -6.63 -8.90 -21.41
C ASP A 227 -7.56 -7.69 -21.20
N GLU A 228 -8.86 -7.93 -21.01
CA GLU A 228 -9.84 -6.87 -20.75
C GLU A 228 -9.53 -6.12 -19.44
N ALA A 229 -9.13 -6.84 -18.38
CA ALA A 229 -8.75 -6.25 -17.10
C ALA A 229 -7.51 -5.36 -17.24
N MET A 230 -6.49 -5.82 -17.98
CA MET A 230 -5.27 -5.05 -18.23
C MET A 230 -5.59 -3.75 -18.95
N THR A 231 -6.39 -3.77 -20.01
CA THR A 231 -6.82 -2.55 -20.72
C THR A 231 -7.60 -1.60 -19.80
N ALA A 232 -8.47 -2.12 -18.94
CA ALA A 232 -9.20 -1.29 -17.98
C ALA A 232 -8.27 -0.64 -16.93
N PHE A 233 -7.26 -1.36 -16.45
CA PHE A 233 -6.26 -0.78 -15.56
C PHE A 233 -5.33 0.21 -16.26
N GLU A 234 -5.00 0.04 -17.54
CA GLU A 234 -4.24 1.03 -18.32
C GLU A 234 -4.98 2.38 -18.40
N VAL A 235 -6.30 2.35 -18.60
CA VAL A 235 -7.15 3.55 -18.55
C VAL A 235 -7.16 4.17 -17.15
N ALA A 236 -7.28 3.34 -16.10
CA ALA A 236 -7.24 3.81 -14.72
C ALA A 236 -5.89 4.45 -14.37
N ALA A 237 -4.79 3.89 -14.88
CA ALA A 237 -3.44 4.36 -14.59
C ALA A 237 -3.19 5.80 -15.09
N GLY A 238 -3.96 6.25 -16.09
CA GLY A 238 -3.92 7.63 -16.57
C GLY A 238 -4.42 8.68 -15.56
N GLU A 239 -5.06 8.28 -14.45
CA GLU A 239 -5.48 9.19 -13.39
C GLU A 239 -4.55 9.01 -12.17
N LEU A 240 -3.80 10.07 -11.83
CA LEU A 240 -2.68 10.00 -10.86
C LEU A 240 -3.03 9.32 -9.52
N PRO A 241 -4.17 9.62 -8.85
CA PRO A 241 -4.58 8.91 -7.62
C PRO A 241 -4.80 7.39 -7.76
N LEU A 242 -4.97 6.88 -8.98
CA LEU A 242 -5.19 5.46 -9.28
C LEU A 242 -3.95 4.76 -9.85
N SER A 243 -2.97 5.54 -10.36
CA SER A 243 -1.79 5.05 -11.08
C SER A 243 -1.03 3.94 -10.35
N ASP A 244 -0.69 4.13 -9.07
CA ASP A 244 0.12 3.17 -8.31
C ASP A 244 -0.54 1.79 -8.23
N GLY A 245 -1.81 1.75 -7.81
CA GLY A 245 -2.57 0.49 -7.69
C GLY A 245 -2.87 -0.15 -9.06
N ALA A 246 -3.21 0.65 -10.07
CA ALA A 246 -3.50 0.15 -11.41
C ALA A 246 -2.26 -0.48 -12.06
N ASN A 247 -1.09 0.19 -11.98
CA ASN A 247 0.17 -0.32 -12.51
C ASN A 247 0.62 -1.60 -11.81
N LEU A 248 0.39 -1.73 -10.50
CA LEU A 248 0.60 -2.99 -9.78
C LEU A 248 -0.26 -4.12 -10.38
N HIS A 249 -1.56 -3.90 -10.61
CA HIS A 249 -2.42 -4.94 -11.18
C HIS A 249 -2.06 -5.29 -12.62
N ILE A 250 -1.64 -4.33 -13.44
CA ILE A 250 -1.10 -4.61 -14.78
C ILE A 250 0.11 -5.55 -14.68
N ALA A 251 1.07 -5.26 -13.79
CA ALA A 251 2.23 -6.12 -13.58
C ALA A 251 1.85 -7.54 -13.12
N ARG A 252 0.90 -7.66 -12.18
CA ARG A 252 0.41 -8.98 -11.72
C ARG A 252 -0.26 -9.76 -12.85
N ILE A 253 -1.06 -9.09 -13.68
CA ILE A 253 -1.72 -9.71 -14.85
C ILE A 253 -0.69 -10.20 -15.86
N LEU A 254 0.33 -9.38 -16.19
CA LEU A 254 1.41 -9.78 -17.09
C LEU A 254 2.11 -11.05 -16.61
N ARG A 255 2.42 -11.13 -15.30
CA ARG A 255 3.03 -12.31 -14.69
C ARG A 255 2.13 -13.55 -14.81
N VAL A 256 0.84 -13.44 -14.50
CA VAL A 256 -0.13 -14.55 -14.64
C VAL A 256 -0.28 -15.02 -16.09
N MET A 257 -0.17 -14.11 -17.05
CA MET A 257 -0.21 -14.42 -18.48
C MET A 257 1.11 -14.98 -19.03
N GLY A 258 2.10 -15.26 -18.18
CA GLY A 258 3.42 -15.75 -18.61
C GLY A 258 4.29 -14.70 -19.29
N LYS A 259 3.96 -13.41 -19.15
CA LYS A 259 4.71 -12.25 -19.69
C LYS A 259 5.49 -11.53 -18.59
N GLY A 260 5.74 -12.21 -17.46
CA GLY A 260 6.45 -11.65 -16.30
C GLY A 260 7.96 -11.47 -16.49
N ASP A 261 8.56 -12.10 -17.49
CA ASP A 261 9.99 -12.01 -17.76
C ASP A 261 10.38 -10.74 -18.54
N ASP A 262 9.39 -9.97 -19.00
CA ASP A 262 9.60 -8.67 -19.64
C ASP A 262 9.97 -7.60 -18.60
N ARG A 263 11.25 -7.62 -18.21
CA ARG A 263 11.80 -6.72 -17.17
C ARG A 263 11.67 -5.25 -17.53
N GLU A 264 11.83 -4.89 -18.80
CA GLU A 264 11.71 -3.50 -19.26
C GLU A 264 10.29 -2.99 -19.04
N LYS A 265 9.29 -3.79 -19.43
CA LYS A 265 7.89 -3.43 -19.22
C LYS A 265 7.53 -3.31 -17.74
N LEU A 266 7.99 -4.25 -16.90
CA LEU A 266 7.76 -4.19 -15.46
C LEU A 266 8.44 -2.99 -14.80
N GLN A 267 9.66 -2.65 -15.22
CA GLN A 267 10.39 -1.50 -14.71
C GLN A 267 9.68 -0.19 -15.05
N LYS A 268 9.15 -0.06 -16.27
CA LYS A 268 8.38 1.12 -16.68
C LYS A 268 7.12 1.30 -15.83
N LEU A 269 6.40 0.23 -15.51
CA LEU A 269 5.24 0.29 -14.61
C LEU A 269 5.67 0.71 -13.19
N ALA A 270 6.84 0.26 -12.73
CA ALA A 270 7.38 0.57 -11.42
C ALA A 270 7.83 2.02 -11.25
N GLU A 271 8.21 2.71 -12.33
CA GLU A 271 8.48 4.16 -12.32
C GLU A 271 7.26 4.97 -11.87
N GLU A 272 6.06 4.43 -12.10
CA GLU A 272 4.79 5.04 -11.74
C GLU A 272 4.05 4.31 -10.59
N SER A 273 4.68 3.29 -9.99
CA SER A 273 4.12 2.57 -8.85
C SER A 273 5.18 2.34 -7.80
N SER A 274 5.08 3.10 -6.71
CA SER A 274 6.03 3.01 -5.61
C SER A 274 5.99 1.64 -4.95
N PHE A 275 4.82 1.02 -4.88
CA PHE A 275 4.66 -0.31 -4.32
C PHE A 275 5.27 -1.38 -5.23
N LEU A 276 5.01 -1.34 -6.54
CA LEU A 276 5.60 -2.27 -7.50
C LEU A 276 7.13 -2.17 -7.53
N SER A 277 7.67 -0.95 -7.48
CA SER A 277 9.11 -0.73 -7.41
C SER A 277 9.77 -1.47 -6.23
N VAL A 278 9.18 -1.35 -5.04
CA VAL A 278 9.65 -2.06 -3.84
C VAL A 278 9.54 -3.58 -4.03
N LEU A 279 8.40 -4.06 -4.54
CA LEU A 279 8.18 -5.49 -4.76
C LEU A 279 9.17 -6.11 -5.74
N LEU A 280 9.47 -5.44 -6.86
CA LEU A 280 10.47 -5.91 -7.83
C LEU A 280 11.88 -5.94 -7.23
N ALA A 281 12.23 -4.90 -6.48
CA ALA A 281 13.54 -4.82 -5.83
C ALA A 281 13.71 -5.89 -4.73
N PHE A 282 12.63 -6.34 -4.09
CA PHE A 282 12.67 -7.51 -3.20
C PHE A 282 12.98 -8.82 -3.94
N GLU A 283 12.56 -8.97 -5.19
CA GLU A 283 12.86 -10.19 -5.97
C GLU A 283 14.33 -10.23 -6.40
N THR A 284 14.86 -9.11 -6.89
CA THR A 284 16.25 -9.03 -7.39
C THR A 284 17.28 -8.85 -6.27
N GLY A 285 16.91 -8.16 -5.19
CA GLY A 285 17.83 -7.68 -4.15
C GLY A 285 18.68 -6.48 -4.59
N GLU A 286 18.45 -5.92 -5.79
CA GLU A 286 19.20 -4.77 -6.31
C GLU A 286 18.78 -3.48 -5.59
N GLY A 287 19.75 -2.63 -5.26
CA GLY A 287 19.51 -1.35 -4.58
C GLY A 287 19.00 -1.48 -3.13
N MET A 288 18.89 -2.71 -2.61
CA MET A 288 18.33 -2.98 -1.29
C MET A 288 19.41 -3.03 -0.20
N ASN A 289 19.04 -2.56 1.00
CA ASN A 289 19.82 -2.77 2.20
C ASN A 289 19.74 -4.24 2.67
N GLU A 290 20.39 -4.57 3.79
CA GLU A 290 20.37 -5.91 4.38
C GLU A 290 18.97 -6.48 4.62
N SER A 291 18.02 -5.64 5.06
CA SER A 291 16.63 -6.07 5.24
C SER A 291 15.96 -6.51 3.93
N GLY A 292 16.20 -5.80 2.83
CA GLY A 292 15.66 -6.15 1.52
C GLY A 292 16.31 -7.42 0.92
N ARG A 293 17.58 -7.68 1.24
CA ARG A 293 18.28 -8.92 0.80
C ARG A 293 17.63 -10.20 1.35
N ALA A 294 17.04 -10.14 2.56
CA ALA A 294 16.33 -11.28 3.13
C ALA A 294 15.13 -11.73 2.28
N TYR A 295 14.43 -10.80 1.63
CA TYR A 295 13.36 -11.15 0.69
C TYR A 295 13.91 -11.86 -0.55
N SER A 296 14.99 -11.37 -1.16
CA SER A 296 15.58 -12.04 -2.33
C SER A 296 16.08 -13.46 -2.00
N GLN A 297 16.61 -13.68 -0.80
CA GLN A 297 16.98 -15.02 -0.32
C GLN A 297 15.74 -15.91 -0.16
N LEU A 298 14.65 -15.39 0.42
CA LEU A 298 13.36 -16.08 0.49
C LEU A 298 12.86 -16.46 -0.91
N ALA A 299 12.97 -15.56 -1.90
CA ALA A 299 12.58 -15.80 -3.29
C ALA A 299 13.27 -17.02 -3.91
N LYS A 300 14.54 -17.23 -3.56
CA LYS A 300 15.41 -18.31 -4.06
C LYS A 300 15.21 -19.63 -3.29
N GLY A 301 14.38 -19.64 -2.25
CA GLY A 301 14.21 -20.80 -1.36
C GLY A 301 15.34 -20.97 -0.34
N GLU A 302 16.19 -19.96 -0.15
CA GLU A 302 17.32 -19.95 0.79
C GLU A 302 16.83 -19.63 2.22
N LEU A 303 15.87 -20.40 2.73
CA LEU A 303 15.08 -20.05 3.93
C LEU A 303 15.93 -19.77 5.18
N VAL A 304 16.95 -20.61 5.44
CA VAL A 304 17.86 -20.45 6.58
C VAL A 304 18.62 -19.12 6.48
N GLN A 305 19.10 -18.78 5.29
CA GLN A 305 19.86 -17.56 5.06
C GLN A 305 18.95 -16.32 5.14
N ALA A 306 17.74 -16.40 4.58
CA ALA A 306 16.74 -15.35 4.67
C ALA A 306 16.45 -14.97 6.12
N ILE A 307 16.20 -15.97 6.98
CA ILE A 307 15.96 -15.75 8.42
C ILE A 307 17.21 -15.18 9.10
N ALA A 308 18.40 -15.72 8.83
CA ALA A 308 19.65 -15.23 9.42
C ALA A 308 19.91 -13.75 9.10
N THR A 309 19.70 -13.34 7.85
CA THR A 309 19.80 -11.94 7.41
C THR A 309 18.73 -11.08 8.09
N ALA A 310 17.48 -11.57 8.13
CA ALA A 310 16.36 -10.82 8.72
C ALA A 310 16.54 -10.60 10.23
N ARG A 311 17.19 -11.52 10.95
CA ARG A 311 17.44 -11.38 12.41
C ARG A 311 18.25 -10.14 12.79
N LEU A 312 19.00 -9.56 11.86
CA LEU A 312 19.72 -8.29 12.08
C LEU A 312 18.77 -7.09 12.18
N HIS A 313 17.51 -7.25 11.76
CA HIS A 313 16.52 -6.19 11.70
C HIS A 313 15.15 -6.70 12.19
N PRO A 314 14.73 -6.36 13.43
CA PRO A 314 13.50 -6.90 14.03
C PRO A 314 12.25 -6.80 13.13
N LYS A 315 12.07 -5.68 12.43
CA LYS A 315 10.97 -5.48 11.47
C LYS A 315 11.04 -6.40 10.24
N ALA A 316 12.25 -6.66 9.72
CA ALA A 316 12.39 -7.61 8.62
C ALA A 316 12.08 -9.04 9.10
N LEU A 317 12.54 -9.39 10.31
CA LEU A 317 12.29 -10.70 10.90
C LEU A 317 10.79 -10.97 11.10
N SER A 318 10.03 -9.98 11.57
CA SER A 318 8.58 -10.13 11.80
C SER A 318 7.79 -10.44 10.52
N MET A 319 8.32 -10.08 9.35
CA MET A 319 7.74 -10.37 8.04
C MET A 319 8.32 -11.63 7.39
N ILE A 320 9.64 -11.83 7.45
CA ILE A 320 10.33 -12.94 6.76
C ILE A 320 10.11 -14.27 7.45
N LEU A 321 10.18 -14.32 8.78
CA LEU A 321 10.07 -15.58 9.53
C LEU A 321 8.73 -16.30 9.27
N PRO A 322 7.56 -15.65 9.31
CA PRO A 322 6.30 -16.33 9.03
C PRO A 322 6.18 -16.82 7.58
N LEU A 323 6.69 -16.07 6.60
CA LEU A 323 6.73 -16.50 5.20
C LEU A 323 7.66 -17.71 5.01
N ALA A 324 8.86 -17.67 5.59
CA ALA A 324 9.82 -18.77 5.53
C ALA A 324 9.27 -20.03 6.21
N ALA A 325 8.63 -19.92 7.36
CA ALA A 325 8.01 -21.04 8.07
C ALA A 325 6.84 -21.68 7.30
N ALA A 326 6.13 -20.89 6.50
CA ALA A 326 5.05 -21.38 5.62
C ALA A 326 5.55 -21.87 4.25
N SER A 327 6.86 -21.82 3.97
CA SER A 327 7.44 -22.18 2.67
C SER A 327 7.69 -23.68 2.52
N ASP A 328 7.79 -24.13 1.26
CA ASP A 328 8.23 -25.49 0.95
C ASP A 328 9.69 -25.70 1.37
N GLY A 329 9.93 -26.68 2.24
CA GLY A 329 11.25 -26.96 2.79
C GLY A 329 11.55 -26.25 4.12
N ALA A 330 10.57 -25.58 4.72
CA ALA A 330 10.66 -25.07 6.09
C ALA A 330 10.94 -26.21 7.08
N THR A 331 11.87 -25.97 8.02
CA THR A 331 12.18 -26.93 9.08
C THR A 331 11.20 -26.80 10.25
N ARG A 332 11.17 -27.81 11.13
CA ARG A 332 10.31 -27.79 12.31
C ARG A 332 10.62 -26.61 13.23
N GLU A 333 11.90 -26.28 13.36
CA GLU A 333 12.40 -25.19 14.20
C GLU A 333 11.89 -23.83 13.69
N MET A 334 11.91 -23.61 12.37
CA MET A 334 11.37 -22.38 11.76
C MET A 334 9.87 -22.24 12.05
N ILE A 335 9.12 -23.32 11.90
CA ILE A 335 7.67 -23.36 12.16
C ILE A 335 7.39 -23.04 13.63
N GLU A 336 8.12 -23.68 14.54
CA GLU A 336 7.95 -23.44 15.98
C GLU A 336 8.30 -22.02 16.38
N GLU A 337 9.39 -21.46 15.84
CA GLU A 337 9.80 -20.07 16.08
C GLU A 337 8.74 -19.09 15.57
N ALA A 338 8.27 -19.26 14.33
CA ALA A 338 7.26 -18.39 13.72
C ALA A 338 5.92 -18.42 14.44
N LEU A 339 5.52 -19.57 15.00
CA LEU A 339 4.24 -19.73 15.70
C LEU A 339 4.31 -19.36 17.18
N ARG A 340 5.46 -18.94 17.72
CA ARG A 340 5.52 -18.38 19.08
C ARG A 340 4.62 -17.14 19.17
N PRO A 341 3.86 -16.98 20.26
CA PRO A 341 3.13 -15.76 20.52
C PRO A 341 4.09 -14.56 20.46
N SER A 342 3.71 -13.53 19.72
CA SER A 342 4.45 -12.27 19.64
C SER A 342 3.43 -11.14 19.60
N GLU A 343 3.65 -10.12 20.43
CA GLU A 343 2.85 -8.89 20.43
C GLU A 343 3.19 -7.98 19.24
N GLU A 344 4.33 -8.21 18.58
CA GLU A 344 4.87 -7.40 17.48
C GLU A 344 4.48 -7.91 16.08
N ARG A 345 3.48 -8.78 15.96
CA ARG A 345 3.05 -9.24 14.62
C ARG A 345 2.37 -8.10 13.87
N GLU A 346 3.13 -7.49 12.97
CA GLU A 346 2.65 -6.44 12.08
C GLU A 346 1.62 -6.98 11.08
N ALA A 347 0.67 -6.11 10.73
CA ALA A 347 -0.24 -6.33 9.62
C ALA A 347 0.54 -6.46 8.31
N SER A 348 0.63 -7.67 7.78
CA SER A 348 1.38 -7.97 6.55
C SER A 348 0.69 -9.08 5.75
N HIS A 349 1.03 -9.21 4.46
CA HIS A 349 0.52 -10.29 3.61
C HIS A 349 0.84 -11.69 4.16
N ALA A 350 1.88 -11.82 5.00
CA ALA A 350 2.22 -13.06 5.68
C ALA A 350 1.14 -13.53 6.65
N ILE A 351 0.18 -12.68 7.05
CA ILE A 351 -0.89 -13.04 8.00
C ILE A 351 -1.70 -14.23 7.50
N TRP A 352 -2.01 -14.28 6.19
CA TRP A 352 -2.85 -15.31 5.59
C TRP A 352 -2.16 -16.68 5.62
N SER A 353 -0.90 -16.75 5.18
CA SER A 353 -0.11 -17.98 5.26
C SER A 353 0.15 -18.41 6.70
N THR A 354 0.31 -17.46 7.62
CA THR A 354 0.52 -17.76 9.05
C THR A 354 -0.74 -18.34 9.71
N ILE A 355 -1.93 -17.86 9.35
CA ILE A 355 -3.20 -18.46 9.79
C ILE A 355 -3.31 -19.90 9.28
N ALA A 356 -3.06 -20.13 7.99
CA ALA A 356 -3.08 -21.47 7.41
C ALA A 356 -2.03 -22.41 8.02
N LEU A 357 -0.85 -21.88 8.35
CA LEU A 357 0.20 -22.60 9.06
C LEU A 357 -0.23 -22.95 10.49
N SER A 358 -0.83 -22.01 11.22
CA SER A 358 -1.32 -22.25 12.58
C SER A 358 -2.40 -23.33 12.59
N GLU A 359 -3.32 -23.28 11.63
CA GLU A 359 -4.31 -24.32 11.37
C GLU A 359 -3.70 -25.69 11.05
N ARG A 360 -2.63 -25.72 10.25
CA ARG A 360 -1.90 -26.94 9.95
C ARG A 360 -1.29 -27.57 11.21
N GLU A 361 -0.72 -26.74 12.07
CA GLU A 361 0.02 -27.15 13.26
C GLU A 361 -0.86 -27.28 14.51
N GLY A 362 -2.18 -27.07 14.41
CA GLY A 362 -3.10 -27.12 15.54
C GLY A 362 -2.80 -26.07 16.61
N ARG A 363 -2.34 -24.89 16.21
CA ARG A 363 -2.01 -23.76 17.10
C ARG A 363 -3.15 -22.73 17.12
N PRO A 364 -3.43 -22.10 18.28
CA PRO A 364 -4.35 -20.97 18.37
C PRO A 364 -3.89 -19.81 17.47
N HIS A 365 -4.84 -19.11 16.85
CA HIS A 365 -4.57 -18.03 15.90
C HIS A 365 -5.60 -16.89 15.94
N GLU A 366 -6.37 -16.78 17.03
CA GLU A 366 -7.44 -15.78 17.19
C GLU A 366 -6.90 -14.34 17.11
N SER A 367 -5.68 -14.12 17.60
CA SER A 367 -5.00 -12.83 17.47
C SER A 367 -4.68 -12.49 16.01
N LEU A 368 -4.35 -13.50 15.19
CA LEU A 368 -4.11 -13.31 13.76
C LEU A 368 -5.40 -13.01 13.01
N ASP A 369 -6.50 -13.68 13.37
CA ASP A 369 -7.81 -13.41 12.79
C ASP A 369 -8.26 -11.97 13.09
N ALA A 370 -7.99 -11.48 14.30
CA ALA A 370 -8.29 -10.10 14.67
C ALA A 370 -7.46 -9.09 13.85
N VAL A 371 -6.17 -9.37 13.60
CA VAL A 371 -5.33 -8.54 12.72
C VAL A 371 -5.84 -8.61 11.28
N ALA A 372 -6.15 -9.80 10.77
CA ALA A 372 -6.66 -10.01 9.42
C ALA A 372 -7.98 -9.25 9.16
N ARG A 373 -8.92 -9.25 10.12
CA ARG A 373 -10.18 -8.48 10.03
C ARG A 373 -9.98 -6.97 10.01
N LYS A 374 -8.92 -6.47 10.66
CA LYS A 374 -8.55 -5.04 10.58
C LYS A 374 -7.96 -4.71 9.21
N MET A 375 -7.19 -5.62 8.63
CA MET A 375 -6.53 -5.43 7.34
C MET A 375 -7.49 -5.52 6.15
N ALA A 376 -8.47 -6.42 6.21
CA ALA A 376 -9.37 -6.69 5.09
C ALA A 376 -10.81 -6.80 5.58
N LYS A 377 -11.68 -5.94 5.05
CA LYS A 377 -13.12 -5.94 5.32
C LYS A 377 -13.77 -7.32 5.09
N ASP A 378 -13.27 -8.05 4.10
CA ASP A 378 -13.76 -9.36 3.68
C ASP A 378 -12.90 -10.53 4.20
N ALA A 379 -12.10 -10.32 5.26
CA ALA A 379 -11.23 -11.35 5.82
C ALA A 379 -11.95 -12.67 6.13
N ASP A 380 -13.19 -12.61 6.60
CA ASP A 380 -13.97 -13.81 6.92
C ASP A 380 -14.24 -14.70 5.70
N LYS A 381 -14.23 -14.14 4.48
CA LYS A 381 -14.36 -14.91 3.24
C LYS A 381 -13.10 -15.75 2.95
N LEU A 382 -11.94 -15.41 3.53
CA LEU A 382 -10.65 -16.09 3.32
C LEU A 382 -10.40 -17.23 4.32
N PHE A 383 -10.89 -17.12 5.56
CA PHE A 383 -10.62 -18.13 6.61
C PHE A 383 -11.01 -19.58 6.24
N PRO A 384 -12.08 -19.87 5.47
CA PRO A 384 -12.38 -21.23 5.06
C PRO A 384 -11.21 -21.92 4.33
N PHE A 385 -10.38 -21.19 3.59
CA PHE A 385 -9.26 -21.75 2.82
C PHE A 385 -8.07 -22.20 3.68
N ALA A 386 -8.06 -21.87 4.98
CA ALA A 386 -7.11 -22.42 5.95
C ALA A 386 -7.64 -23.69 6.66
N LYS A 387 -8.90 -24.09 6.46
CA LYS A 387 -9.52 -25.22 7.17
C LYS A 387 -9.45 -26.50 6.34
N LEU A 388 -8.87 -27.58 6.89
CA LEU A 388 -8.74 -28.85 6.18
C LEU A 388 -10.10 -29.45 5.80
N ASP A 389 -11.09 -29.38 6.67
CA ASP A 389 -12.43 -29.92 6.42
C ASP A 389 -13.15 -29.19 5.28
N PHE A 390 -12.85 -27.91 5.05
CA PHE A 390 -13.36 -27.19 3.90
C PHE A 390 -12.68 -27.67 2.61
N LEU A 391 -11.34 -27.80 2.61
CA LEU A 391 -10.58 -28.26 1.44
C LEU A 391 -10.94 -29.71 1.04
N LYS A 392 -11.21 -30.58 2.02
CA LYS A 392 -11.66 -31.97 1.80
C LYS A 392 -13.02 -32.10 1.10
N LYS A 393 -13.82 -31.03 1.03
CA LYS A 393 -15.06 -31.01 0.22
C LYS A 393 -14.77 -31.08 -1.29
N GLY A 394 -13.51 -30.91 -1.68
CA GLY A 394 -13.06 -31.06 -3.06
C GLY A 394 -13.34 -29.84 -3.94
N ARG A 395 -12.82 -29.92 -5.16
CA ARG A 395 -12.79 -28.80 -6.12
C ARG A 395 -14.17 -28.23 -6.45
N ALA A 396 -15.21 -29.07 -6.52
CA ALA A 396 -16.57 -28.65 -6.84
C ALA A 396 -17.16 -27.65 -5.81
N VAL A 397 -16.61 -27.60 -4.60
CA VAL A 397 -17.01 -26.65 -3.55
C VAL A 397 -15.99 -25.51 -3.40
N VAL A 398 -14.70 -25.85 -3.41
CA VAL A 398 -13.62 -24.88 -3.13
C VAL A 398 -13.46 -23.87 -4.26
N GLU A 399 -13.46 -24.30 -5.53
CA GLU A 399 -13.23 -23.39 -6.66
C GLU A 399 -14.35 -22.35 -6.83
N PRO A 400 -15.66 -22.71 -6.75
CA PRO A 400 -16.73 -21.71 -6.81
C PRO A 400 -16.72 -20.73 -5.64
N ALA A 401 -16.28 -21.15 -4.44
CA ALA A 401 -16.11 -20.23 -3.32
C ALA A 401 -14.98 -19.23 -3.60
N MET A 402 -13.88 -19.69 -4.19
CA MET A 402 -12.75 -18.84 -4.53
C MET A 402 -13.10 -17.85 -5.66
N ALA A 403 -13.91 -18.25 -6.65
CA ALA A 403 -14.36 -17.37 -7.74
C ALA A 403 -15.22 -16.17 -7.29
N LYS A 404 -15.71 -16.19 -6.04
CA LYS A 404 -16.44 -15.06 -5.42
C LYS A 404 -15.50 -14.02 -4.80
N LEU A 405 -14.22 -14.35 -4.65
CA LEU A 405 -13.20 -13.45 -4.09
C LEU A 405 -12.62 -12.54 -5.18
N GLY A 406 -12.17 -11.34 -4.82
CA GLY A 406 -11.39 -10.48 -5.73
C GLY A 406 -10.06 -11.13 -6.14
N GLY A 407 -9.42 -10.64 -7.20
CA GLY A 407 -8.18 -11.23 -7.75
C GLY A 407 -7.08 -11.46 -6.71
N ASP A 408 -6.75 -10.43 -5.91
CA ASP A 408 -5.76 -10.54 -4.83
C ASP A 408 -6.14 -11.59 -3.79
N GLN A 409 -7.41 -11.60 -3.41
CA GLN A 409 -7.95 -12.52 -2.43
C GLN A 409 -7.95 -13.97 -2.95
N GLN A 410 -8.14 -14.20 -4.25
CA GLN A 410 -7.99 -15.53 -4.84
C GLN A 410 -6.55 -16.04 -4.67
N ALA A 411 -5.55 -15.18 -4.90
CA ALA A 411 -4.15 -15.57 -4.75
C ALA A 411 -3.78 -15.82 -3.27
N GLN A 412 -4.33 -15.02 -2.34
CA GLN A 412 -4.18 -15.26 -0.89
C GLN A 412 -4.90 -16.53 -0.43
N ALA A 413 -6.11 -16.80 -0.92
CA ALA A 413 -6.84 -18.04 -0.66
C ALA A 413 -6.08 -19.26 -1.20
N CYS A 414 -5.46 -19.15 -2.38
CA CYS A 414 -4.57 -20.18 -2.91
C CYS A 414 -3.35 -20.40 -2.01
N THR A 415 -2.70 -19.34 -1.56
CA THR A 415 -1.59 -19.41 -0.59
C THR A 415 -2.02 -20.14 0.68
N MET A 416 -3.18 -19.79 1.25
CA MET A 416 -3.72 -20.47 2.44
C MET A 416 -4.00 -21.95 2.19
N ALA A 417 -4.63 -22.29 1.07
CA ALA A 417 -4.96 -23.67 0.72
C ALA A 417 -3.69 -24.53 0.56
N ILE A 418 -2.66 -24.01 -0.12
CA ILE A 418 -1.38 -24.70 -0.31
C ILE A 418 -0.68 -24.93 1.03
N VAL A 419 -0.57 -23.90 1.87
CA VAL A 419 0.10 -23.99 3.16
C VAL A 419 -0.62 -24.96 4.09
N ARG A 420 -1.97 -24.96 4.09
CA ARG A 420 -2.77 -25.87 4.89
C ARG A 420 -2.65 -27.32 4.42
N SER A 421 -2.84 -27.56 3.13
CA SER A 421 -2.76 -28.90 2.53
C SER A 421 -2.59 -28.80 1.02
N ALA A 422 -1.35 -28.86 0.54
CA ALA A 422 -1.03 -28.83 -0.88
C ALA A 422 -1.74 -29.91 -1.70
N GLU A 423 -2.02 -31.09 -1.12
CA GLU A 423 -2.75 -32.18 -1.76
C GLU A 423 -4.22 -31.84 -2.05
N HIS A 424 -4.87 -31.09 -1.15
CA HIS A 424 -6.29 -30.74 -1.25
C HIS A 424 -6.52 -29.35 -1.86
N ALA A 425 -5.46 -28.57 -2.08
CA ALA A 425 -5.54 -27.29 -2.76
C ALA A 425 -5.92 -27.48 -4.25
N PRO A 426 -6.69 -26.56 -4.85
CA PRO A 426 -6.94 -26.60 -6.29
C PRO A 426 -5.61 -26.65 -7.08
N PRO A 427 -5.45 -27.53 -8.10
CA PRO A 427 -4.16 -27.75 -8.76
C PRO A 427 -3.54 -26.49 -9.37
N TRP A 428 -4.37 -25.54 -9.81
CA TRP A 428 -3.94 -24.28 -10.41
C TRP A 428 -3.43 -23.26 -9.38
N CYS A 429 -3.68 -23.47 -8.08
CA CYS A 429 -3.37 -22.48 -7.06
C CYS A 429 -1.89 -22.20 -6.92
N ARG A 430 -1.03 -23.22 -7.06
CA ARG A 430 0.43 -23.06 -6.93
C ARG A 430 0.97 -22.11 -7.98
N GLU A 431 0.68 -22.38 -9.25
CA GLU A 431 1.13 -21.53 -10.36
C GLU A 431 0.51 -20.14 -10.30
N TYR A 432 -0.78 -20.04 -9.96
CA TYR A 432 -1.44 -18.74 -9.85
C TYR A 432 -0.86 -17.89 -8.72
N ALA A 433 -0.66 -18.45 -7.52
CA ALA A 433 -0.05 -17.73 -6.40
C ALA A 433 1.40 -17.33 -6.72
N LYS A 434 2.19 -18.23 -7.33
CA LYS A 434 3.58 -17.94 -7.75
C LYS A 434 3.67 -16.78 -8.73
N ALA A 435 2.77 -16.74 -9.71
CA ALA A 435 2.75 -15.72 -10.75
C ALA A 435 2.15 -14.39 -10.24
N TYR A 436 1.02 -14.44 -9.54
CA TYR A 436 0.26 -13.25 -9.15
C TYR A 436 0.85 -12.50 -7.95
N LEU A 437 1.37 -13.23 -6.96
CA LEU A 437 1.97 -12.64 -5.75
C LEU A 437 3.49 -12.52 -5.90
N PHE A 438 4.01 -11.37 -5.47
CA PHE A 438 5.44 -11.10 -5.38
C PHE A 438 6.03 -11.74 -4.11
N VAL A 439 7.35 -11.79 -4.02
CA VAL A 439 8.08 -12.51 -2.95
C VAL A 439 7.73 -12.05 -1.53
N GLY A 440 7.47 -10.76 -1.31
CA GLY A 440 7.06 -10.23 0.00
C GLY A 440 5.61 -10.56 0.39
N GLU A 441 4.86 -11.22 -0.49
CA GLU A 441 3.42 -11.39 -0.35
C GLU A 441 3.00 -12.86 -0.20
N ARG A 442 3.94 -13.80 -0.34
CA ARG A 442 3.70 -15.23 -0.27
C ARG A 442 4.93 -16.00 0.24
N PRO A 443 4.73 -17.22 0.76
CA PRO A 443 5.83 -18.15 0.98
C PRO A 443 6.56 -18.54 -0.32
N TYR A 444 7.74 -19.12 -0.16
CA TYR A 444 8.41 -19.82 -1.24
C TYR A 444 7.69 -21.15 -1.53
N PHE A 445 7.30 -21.33 -2.79
CA PHE A 445 6.69 -22.53 -3.31
C PHE A 445 7.60 -23.10 -4.41
N ARG A 446 8.01 -24.36 -4.25
CA ARG A 446 8.79 -25.08 -5.27
C ARG A 446 8.04 -25.12 -6.59
#